data_AF-A0A8F4J6J5-F1
#
_entry.id   AF-A0A8F4J6J5-F1
#
_cell.length_a   1.000
_cell.length_b   1.000
_cell.length_c   1.000
_cell.angle_alpha   90.00
_cell.angle_beta   90.00
_cell.angle_gamma   90.00
#
_symmetry.space_group_name_H-M   'P 1'
#
loop_
_entity.id
_entity.type
_entity.pdbx_description
1 polymer ?
#
loop_
_entity_poly.entity_id
_entity_poly.type
_entity_poly.pdbx_seq_one_letter_code
_entity_poly.pdbx_strand_id
1 'polypeptide(L)'
;MTPADPSDLPPLEDPAPLAIDRAWMTDLLVRMLRTPSPSGRTDAVMQLVGDTMAEIGLPFELTRRGAMVAELPGASSSVDRAVVVHADTIGCMVRALKDNGRLAIIPIGSFSARFAEGARVTIFVEDPDRIFSGTVLPLKASGHAFGDEIDEQGVGWDHVEVRVDQRAHSAEDLRALGFQVGDSVALVASPEITDAGFLVSRHLDGKAGVAAALAAAKAIVDGGVVPQHKANLLVTIAEEVGHGASHGLGDDVAEMVSIDNAVCAPGQHSIEHGVTIPMADMTGPFDYHLTRRLLRLCRNAGIPHASRHLQVVPLRCGRRPRGRRRHPGGADRLRARRQPRLGAHGAGLGRRRRPAADHLAADAADVRLVGRHPARAPEGVPLLGPAGARGGVGPVASRRGLSRGGAPGGSPVACRDDHRR
;
A
#
# COMPACT_ATOMS: atom_id res chain seq x y z
N MET A 1 -40.35 21.86 -17.77
CA MET A 1 -38.97 22.27 -17.47
C MET A 1 -38.05 21.26 -18.10
N THR A 2 -37.34 21.64 -19.16
CA THR A 2 -36.22 20.88 -19.72
C THR A 2 -35.19 20.70 -18.60
N PRO A 3 -34.57 19.53 -18.40
CA PRO A 3 -33.45 19.42 -17.46
C PRO A 3 -32.38 20.42 -17.93
N ALA A 4 -31.92 21.29 -17.03
CA ALA A 4 -30.84 22.21 -17.33
C ALA A 4 -29.66 21.43 -17.91
N ASP A 5 -29.11 21.90 -19.03
CA ASP A 5 -27.88 21.35 -19.57
C ASP A 5 -26.82 21.48 -18.46
N PRO A 6 -26.09 20.41 -18.09
CA PRO A 6 -25.00 20.51 -17.11
C PRO A 6 -23.88 21.50 -17.49
N SER A 7 -23.94 22.10 -18.69
CA SER A 7 -23.13 23.25 -19.12
C SER A 7 -23.62 24.62 -18.57
N ASP A 8 -24.87 24.73 -18.10
CA ASP A 8 -25.51 25.97 -17.62
C ASP A 8 -25.27 26.27 -16.11
N LEU A 9 -24.44 25.47 -15.43
CA LEU A 9 -24.03 25.79 -14.07
C LEU A 9 -23.03 26.97 -14.11
N PRO A 10 -23.18 27.98 -13.24
CA PRO A 10 -22.28 29.11 -13.21
C PRO A 10 -20.82 28.62 -13.08
N PRO A 11 -19.86 29.26 -13.76
CA PRO A 11 -18.46 28.91 -13.59
C PRO A 11 -18.11 29.01 -12.11
N LEU A 12 -17.56 27.94 -11.55
CA LEU A 12 -16.94 28.00 -10.24
C LEU A 12 -15.80 29.02 -10.36
N GLU A 13 -15.80 30.06 -9.52
CA GLU A 13 -14.60 30.87 -9.32
C GLU A 13 -13.56 29.94 -8.68
N ASP A 14 -12.80 29.25 -9.54
CA ASP A 14 -11.80 28.29 -9.09
C ASP A 14 -10.66 29.10 -8.44
N PRO A 15 -10.32 28.84 -7.16
CA PRO A 15 -9.18 29.50 -6.54
C PRO A 15 -7.91 29.20 -7.34
N ALA A 16 -6.97 30.14 -7.32
CA ALA A 16 -5.68 29.96 -7.99
C ALA A 16 -5.06 28.61 -7.60
N PRO A 17 -4.54 27.82 -8.56
CA PRO A 17 -4.04 26.48 -8.28
C PRO A 17 -2.88 26.57 -7.28
N LEU A 18 -3.00 25.82 -6.19
CA LEU A 18 -1.94 25.72 -5.19
C LEU A 18 -0.77 24.90 -5.75
N ALA A 19 0.44 25.37 -5.51
CA ALA A 19 1.64 24.65 -5.90
C ALA A 19 1.83 23.44 -4.98
N ILE A 20 1.79 22.24 -5.57
CA ILE A 20 2.09 21.00 -4.84
C ILE A 20 3.60 20.76 -4.81
N ASP A 21 4.17 20.62 -3.61
CA ASP A 21 5.56 20.21 -3.44
C ASP A 21 5.72 18.73 -3.80
N ARG A 22 6.09 18.50 -5.06
CA ARG A 22 6.28 17.16 -5.61
C ARG A 22 7.48 16.43 -5.00
N ALA A 23 8.54 17.15 -4.65
CA ALA A 23 9.73 16.54 -4.07
C ALA A 23 9.42 15.99 -2.68
N TRP A 24 8.73 16.78 -1.86
CA TRP A 24 8.24 16.35 -0.54
C TRP A 24 7.27 15.18 -0.65
N MET A 25 6.30 15.24 -1.57
CA MET A 25 5.33 14.15 -1.81
C MET A 25 6.04 12.84 -2.19
N THR A 26 7.03 12.91 -3.08
CA THR A 26 7.79 11.74 -3.52
C THR A 26 8.65 11.17 -2.39
N ASP A 27 9.30 12.00 -1.57
CA ASP A 27 10.05 11.55 -0.39
C ASP A 27 9.15 10.83 0.62
N LEU A 28 8.00 11.43 0.95
CA LEU A 28 7.01 10.82 1.83
C LEU A 28 6.55 9.46 1.30
N LEU A 29 6.21 9.39 0.01
CA LEU A 29 5.79 8.13 -0.62
C LEU A 29 6.88 7.06 -0.52
N VAL A 30 8.15 7.40 -0.79
CA VAL A 30 9.26 6.44 -0.65
C VAL A 30 9.43 5.95 0.79
N ARG A 31 9.32 6.85 1.78
CA ARG A 31 9.35 6.48 3.23
C ARG A 31 8.20 5.55 3.59
N MET A 32 6.99 5.84 3.11
CA MET A 32 5.82 4.98 3.33
C MET A 32 5.98 3.61 2.67
N LEU A 33 6.49 3.53 1.43
CA LEU A 33 6.70 2.27 0.70
C LEU A 33 7.76 1.40 1.37
N ARG A 34 8.78 2.02 1.96
CA ARG A 34 9.81 1.33 2.76
C ARG A 34 9.30 0.85 4.12
N THR A 35 8.17 1.39 4.60
CA THR A 35 7.55 1.01 5.87
C THR A 35 6.50 -0.07 5.62
N PRO A 36 6.73 -1.34 5.99
CA PRO A 36 5.77 -2.40 5.73
C PRO A 36 4.48 -2.18 6.53
N SER A 37 3.33 -2.41 5.89
CA SER A 37 2.02 -2.18 6.53
C SER A 37 0.93 -3.15 6.04
N PRO A 38 1.17 -4.48 6.06
CA PRO A 38 0.12 -5.42 5.72
C PRO A 38 -1.08 -5.20 6.65
N SER A 39 -2.31 -5.34 6.12
CA SER A 39 -3.52 -5.12 6.93
C SER A 39 -3.48 -5.93 8.24
N GLY A 40 -3.80 -5.27 9.35
CA GLY A 40 -3.65 -5.83 10.70
C GLY A 40 -2.29 -5.57 11.38
N ARG A 41 -1.32 -4.97 10.68
CA ARG A 41 -0.06 -4.48 11.24
C ARG A 41 0.36 -3.15 10.59
N THR A 42 -0.39 -2.10 10.91
CA THR A 42 -0.22 -0.77 10.29
C THR A 42 0.41 0.27 11.23
N ASP A 43 0.74 -0.09 12.47
CA ASP A 43 1.17 0.84 13.51
C ASP A 43 2.35 1.73 13.06
N ALA A 44 3.37 1.13 12.43
CA ALA A 44 4.55 1.86 11.98
C ALA A 44 4.25 2.87 10.86
N VAL A 45 3.38 2.52 9.89
CA VAL A 45 3.00 3.46 8.82
C VAL A 45 2.06 4.54 9.35
N MET A 46 1.18 4.19 10.29
CA MET A 46 0.27 5.16 10.90
C MET A 46 1.04 6.15 11.80
N GLN A 47 2.06 5.69 12.53
CA GLN A 47 2.97 6.58 13.25
C GLN A 47 3.65 7.56 12.28
N LEU A 48 4.20 7.05 11.17
CA LEU A 48 4.81 7.90 10.14
C LEU A 48 3.83 8.93 9.58
N VAL A 49 2.59 8.54 9.31
CA VAL A 49 1.53 9.45 8.83
C VAL A 49 1.19 10.50 9.89
N GLY A 50 1.01 10.11 11.15
CA GLY A 50 0.73 11.04 12.26
C GLY A 50 1.86 12.03 12.50
N ASP A 51 3.11 11.57 12.48
CA ASP A 51 4.29 12.43 12.59
C ASP A 51 4.34 13.43 11.42
N THR A 52 4.00 12.98 10.22
CA THR A 52 3.94 13.83 9.02
C THR A 52 2.82 14.87 9.12
N MET A 53 1.64 14.49 9.62
CA MET A 53 0.53 15.42 9.86
C MET A 53 0.92 16.48 10.91
N ALA A 54 1.59 16.08 11.99
CA ALA A 54 2.10 16.99 13.01
C ALA A 54 3.16 17.95 12.45
N GLU A 55 4.08 17.45 11.61
CA GLU A 55 5.13 18.25 10.95
C GLU A 55 4.53 19.38 10.10
N ILE A 56 3.46 19.09 9.35
CA ILE A 56 2.79 20.09 8.50
C ILE A 56 1.74 20.92 9.25
N GLY A 57 1.58 20.75 10.56
CA GLY A 57 0.62 21.51 11.37
C GLY A 57 -0.85 21.14 11.10
N LEU A 58 -1.12 19.92 10.63
CA LEU A 58 -2.46 19.41 10.36
C LEU A 58 -2.99 18.65 11.60
N PRO A 59 -3.98 19.19 12.34
CA PRO A 59 -4.53 18.50 13.51
C PRO A 59 -5.26 17.23 13.09
N PHE A 60 -5.10 16.17 13.89
CA PHE A 60 -5.74 14.88 13.64
C PHE A 60 -6.09 14.16 14.93
N GLU A 61 -7.05 13.24 14.82
CA GLU A 61 -7.46 12.32 15.89
C GLU A 61 -7.25 10.87 15.46
N LEU A 62 -6.86 10.02 16.42
CA LEU A 62 -6.78 8.58 16.23
C LEU A 62 -8.08 7.93 16.74
N THR A 63 -8.80 7.26 15.85
CA THR A 63 -10.00 6.52 16.21
C THR A 63 -9.65 5.29 17.05
N ARG A 64 -10.62 4.77 17.82
CA ARG A 64 -10.45 3.52 18.58
C ARG A 64 -10.14 2.29 17.73
N ARG A 65 -10.34 2.38 16.41
CA ARG A 65 -10.03 1.30 15.45
C ARG A 65 -8.70 1.52 14.72
N GLY A 66 -7.95 2.57 15.03
CA GLY A 66 -6.62 2.82 14.48
C GLY A 66 -6.58 3.61 13.17
N ALA A 67 -7.73 4.06 12.63
CA ALA A 67 -7.77 5.03 11.54
C ALA A 67 -7.50 6.45 12.07
N MET A 68 -6.92 7.32 11.24
CA MET A 68 -6.68 8.74 11.57
C MET A 68 -7.62 9.65 10.81
N VAL A 69 -8.18 10.65 11.50
CA VAL A 69 -9.02 11.69 10.89
C VAL A 69 -8.35 13.03 11.13
N ALA A 70 -7.85 13.64 10.05
CA ALA A 70 -7.31 14.99 10.06
C ALA A 70 -8.38 16.00 9.64
N GLU A 71 -8.34 17.20 10.23
CA GLU A 71 -9.31 18.25 9.98
C GLU A 71 -8.67 19.50 9.37
N LEU A 72 -9.23 19.97 8.26
CA LEU A 72 -9.01 21.30 7.70
C LEU A 72 -10.24 22.17 8.00
N PRO A 73 -10.09 23.28 8.75
CA PRO A 73 -11.21 24.14 9.07
C PRO A 73 -11.75 24.80 7.81
N GLY A 74 -13.08 24.95 7.74
CA GLY A 74 -13.76 25.60 6.61
C GLY A 74 -14.41 26.93 6.98
N ALA A 75 -14.68 27.75 5.96
CA ALA A 75 -15.40 29.01 6.13
C ALA A 75 -16.90 28.81 6.46
N SER A 76 -17.51 27.74 5.92
CA SER A 76 -18.90 27.36 6.18
C SER A 76 -19.00 26.27 7.25
N SER A 77 -19.99 26.41 8.13
CA SER A 77 -20.38 25.40 9.12
C SER A 77 -21.57 24.54 8.67
N SER A 78 -21.94 24.56 7.38
CA SER A 78 -23.19 23.94 6.91
C SER A 78 -23.08 22.43 6.66
N VAL A 79 -22.00 22.01 5.98
CA VAL A 79 -21.73 20.62 5.58
C VAL A 79 -20.23 20.43 5.47
N ASP A 80 -19.81 19.21 5.73
CA ASP A 80 -18.42 18.77 5.64
C ASP A 80 -18.16 18.00 4.35
N ARG A 81 -16.89 17.93 3.97
CA ARG A 81 -16.39 17.04 2.91
C ARG A 81 -15.37 16.08 3.48
N ALA A 82 -15.18 14.96 2.81
CA ALA A 82 -14.16 13.98 3.17
C ALA A 82 -13.34 13.52 1.98
N VAL A 83 -12.03 13.39 2.18
CA VAL A 83 -11.12 12.62 1.33
C VAL A 83 -10.71 11.39 2.12
N VAL A 84 -10.82 10.22 1.51
CA VAL A 84 -10.44 8.95 2.14
C VAL A 84 -9.31 8.31 1.35
N VAL A 85 -8.32 7.83 2.09
CA VAL A 85 -7.14 7.10 1.60
C VAL A 85 -6.87 5.94 2.55
N HIS A 86 -6.13 4.92 2.11
CA HIS A 86 -5.74 3.80 2.97
C HIS A 86 -4.23 3.64 3.01
N ALA A 87 -3.70 3.23 4.16
CA ALA A 87 -2.27 3.04 4.38
C ALA A 87 -1.88 1.54 4.51
N ASP A 88 -2.87 0.66 4.67
CA ASP A 88 -2.64 -0.78 4.67
C ASP A 88 -2.36 -1.31 3.27
N THR A 89 -1.69 -2.45 3.22
CA THR A 89 -1.29 -3.11 1.97
C THR A 89 -1.69 -4.58 2.02
N ILE A 90 -1.78 -5.21 0.85
CA ILE A 90 -1.68 -6.67 0.77
C ILE A 90 -0.40 -7.21 1.44
N GLY A 91 -0.45 -8.46 1.86
CA GLY A 91 0.67 -9.15 2.49
C GLY A 91 0.38 -10.63 2.68
N CYS A 92 1.07 -11.23 3.65
CA CYS A 92 0.90 -12.64 3.99
C CYS A 92 0.88 -12.83 5.51
N MET A 93 0.36 -13.96 5.96
CA MET A 93 0.40 -14.38 7.36
C MET A 93 0.85 -15.83 7.46
N VAL A 94 1.64 -16.16 8.48
CA VAL A 94 2.04 -17.54 8.75
C VAL A 94 0.83 -18.38 9.17
N ARG A 95 0.54 -19.43 8.40
CA ARG A 95 -0.53 -20.40 8.68
C ARG A 95 -0.02 -21.62 9.43
N ALA A 96 1.20 -22.07 9.13
CA ALA A 96 1.80 -23.23 9.77
C ALA A 96 3.33 -23.21 9.68
N LEU A 97 3.97 -23.80 10.68
CA LEU A 97 5.41 -24.12 10.66
C LEU A 97 5.55 -25.55 10.11
N LYS A 98 6.30 -25.71 9.02
CA LYS A 98 6.46 -27.00 8.35
C LYS A 98 7.65 -27.78 8.92
N ASP A 99 7.56 -29.10 8.86
CA ASP A 99 8.61 -30.01 9.35
C ASP A 99 9.93 -29.90 8.58
N ASN A 100 9.93 -29.23 7.42
CA ASN A 100 11.13 -28.95 6.62
C ASN A 100 11.80 -27.60 6.96
N GLY A 101 11.41 -26.94 8.05
CA GLY A 101 11.98 -25.65 8.48
C GLY A 101 11.47 -24.45 7.68
N ARG A 102 10.29 -24.54 7.06
CA ARG A 102 9.69 -23.48 6.25
C ARG A 102 8.33 -23.04 6.77
N LEU A 103 7.88 -21.86 6.35
CA LEU A 103 6.58 -21.32 6.76
C LEU A 103 5.56 -21.54 5.63
N ALA A 104 4.45 -22.18 5.95
CA ALA A 104 3.25 -22.11 5.10
C ALA A 104 2.55 -20.78 5.36
N ILE A 105 2.12 -20.09 4.31
CA ILE A 105 1.54 -18.75 4.38
C ILE A 105 0.15 -18.69 3.73
N ILE A 106 -0.65 -17.73 4.16
CA ILE A 106 -1.92 -17.32 3.53
C ILE A 106 -1.85 -15.85 3.15
N PRO A 107 -2.62 -15.40 2.14
CA PRO A 107 -2.66 -13.99 1.78
C PRO A 107 -3.38 -13.16 2.86
N ILE A 108 -2.92 -11.93 3.03
CA ILE A 108 -3.67 -10.82 3.60
C ILE A 108 -4.09 -9.96 2.40
N GLY A 109 -5.40 -9.75 2.25
CA GLY A 109 -5.99 -9.12 1.07
C GLY A 109 -6.19 -10.09 -0.11
N SER A 110 -6.49 -9.54 -1.28
CA SER A 110 -6.93 -10.32 -2.45
C SER A 110 -5.96 -10.22 -3.61
N PHE A 111 -4.99 -11.15 -3.69
CA PHE A 111 -4.03 -11.22 -4.80
C PHE A 111 -3.59 -12.67 -5.09
N SER A 112 -3.06 -12.89 -6.29
CA SER A 112 -2.59 -14.22 -6.71
C SER A 112 -1.22 -14.55 -6.13
N ALA A 113 -1.04 -15.78 -5.64
CA ALA A 113 0.26 -16.30 -5.19
C ALA A 113 1.36 -16.17 -6.25
N ARG A 114 0.99 -16.17 -7.55
CA ARG A 114 1.92 -15.93 -8.67
C ARG A 114 2.72 -14.64 -8.51
N PHE A 115 2.12 -13.59 -7.95
CA PHE A 115 2.79 -12.30 -7.74
C PHE A 115 3.63 -12.27 -6.46
N ALA A 116 3.48 -13.25 -5.58
CA ALA A 116 4.31 -13.45 -4.41
C ALA A 116 5.54 -14.32 -4.70
N GLU A 117 5.48 -15.23 -5.68
CA GLU A 117 6.59 -16.13 -6.02
C GLU A 117 7.89 -15.37 -6.30
N GLY A 118 8.98 -15.79 -5.64
CA GLY A 118 10.29 -15.16 -5.74
C GLY A 118 10.45 -13.86 -4.93
N ALA A 119 9.36 -13.32 -4.36
CA ALA A 119 9.43 -12.09 -3.59
C ALA A 119 10.22 -12.25 -2.29
N ARG A 120 11.00 -11.22 -1.96
CA ARG A 120 11.61 -11.06 -0.64
C ARG A 120 10.54 -10.63 0.35
N VAL A 121 10.64 -11.13 1.57
CA VAL A 121 9.70 -10.81 2.65
C VAL A 121 10.42 -10.38 3.92
N THR A 122 9.76 -9.52 4.66
CA THR A 122 10.05 -9.16 6.05
C THR A 122 9.02 -9.88 6.92
N ILE A 123 9.49 -10.63 7.92
CA ILE A 123 8.67 -11.44 8.81
C ILE A 123 8.75 -10.82 10.20
N PHE A 124 7.60 -10.47 10.73
CA PHE A 124 7.44 -9.89 12.05
C PHE A 124 6.94 -10.96 13.00
N VAL A 125 7.77 -11.30 13.98
CA VAL A 125 7.41 -12.21 15.07
C VAL A 125 6.85 -11.41 16.25
N GLU A 126 6.40 -12.11 17.28
CA GLU A 126 5.86 -11.52 18.51
C GLU A 126 6.87 -10.60 19.22
N ASP A 127 8.15 -10.98 19.23
CA ASP A 127 9.24 -10.17 19.77
C ASP A 127 9.48 -8.92 18.90
N PRO A 128 9.20 -7.71 19.41
CA PRO A 128 9.30 -6.47 18.63
C PRO A 128 10.73 -6.12 18.21
N ASP A 129 11.74 -6.65 18.92
CA ASP A 129 13.15 -6.39 18.63
C ASP A 129 13.71 -7.34 17.56
N ARG A 130 12.91 -8.30 17.09
CA ARG A 130 13.33 -9.33 16.14
C ARG A 130 12.50 -9.25 14.87
N ILE A 131 13.21 -9.02 13.78
CA ILE A 131 12.66 -9.01 12.43
C ILE A 131 13.49 -9.96 11.58
N PHE A 132 12.83 -10.84 10.85
CA PHE A 132 13.50 -11.78 9.96
C PHE A 132 13.24 -11.45 8.50
N SER A 133 14.14 -11.91 7.65
CA SER A 133 13.93 -11.91 6.21
C SER A 133 13.68 -13.33 5.68
N GLY A 134 13.08 -13.41 4.51
CA GLY A 134 12.90 -14.66 3.81
C GLY A 134 12.56 -14.45 2.33
N THR A 135 12.29 -15.56 1.65
CA THR A 135 11.83 -15.57 0.27
C THR A 135 10.64 -16.49 0.12
N VAL A 136 9.60 -16.02 -0.58
CA VAL A 136 8.48 -16.87 -1.01
C VAL A 136 8.95 -17.72 -2.18
N LEU A 137 8.85 -19.04 -2.06
CA LEU A 137 9.28 -20.00 -3.08
C LEU A 137 8.12 -20.92 -3.46
N PRO A 138 7.99 -21.29 -4.75
CA PRO A 138 7.16 -22.42 -5.13
C PRO A 138 7.72 -23.71 -4.52
N LEU A 139 6.85 -24.71 -4.27
CA LEU A 139 7.30 -26.01 -3.74
C LEU A 139 8.29 -26.70 -4.68
N LYS A 140 8.12 -26.56 -6.00
CA LYS A 140 9.06 -27.00 -7.03
C LYS A 140 9.89 -25.84 -7.57
N ALA A 141 10.91 -25.40 -6.81
CA ALA A 141 11.69 -24.20 -7.14
C ALA A 141 12.94 -24.41 -8.02
N SER A 142 13.27 -25.63 -8.47
CA SER A 142 14.52 -25.92 -9.20
C SER A 142 14.33 -26.81 -10.41
N GLY A 143 14.55 -26.27 -11.61
CA GLY A 143 14.43 -27.02 -12.87
C GLY A 143 15.42 -28.18 -12.97
N HIS A 144 16.58 -28.07 -12.34
CA HIS A 144 17.53 -29.19 -12.26
C HIS A 144 17.01 -30.36 -11.42
N ALA A 145 16.15 -30.10 -10.43
CA ALA A 145 15.60 -31.14 -9.56
C ALA A 145 14.27 -31.68 -10.08
N PHE A 146 13.44 -30.84 -10.69
CA PHE A 146 12.05 -31.17 -11.04
C PHE A 146 11.75 -31.13 -12.56
N GLY A 147 12.68 -30.68 -13.40
CA GLY A 147 12.48 -30.58 -14.84
C GLY A 147 11.21 -29.83 -15.23
N ASP A 148 10.47 -30.38 -16.20
CA ASP A 148 9.22 -29.83 -16.73
C ASP A 148 8.07 -29.85 -15.70
N GLU A 149 8.20 -30.59 -14.59
CA GLU A 149 7.15 -30.65 -13.57
C GLU A 149 6.90 -29.31 -12.85
N ILE A 150 7.82 -28.35 -13.00
CA ILE A 150 7.65 -26.98 -12.49
C ILE A 150 6.51 -26.28 -13.21
N ASP A 151 6.43 -26.43 -14.53
CA ASP A 151 5.43 -25.78 -15.37
C ASP A 151 4.03 -26.41 -15.18
N GLU A 152 3.98 -27.64 -14.67
CA GLU A 152 2.75 -28.34 -14.33
C GLU A 152 2.24 -28.00 -12.92
N GLN A 153 3.06 -27.35 -12.07
CA GLN A 153 2.61 -26.94 -10.74
C GLN A 153 1.54 -25.85 -10.84
N GLY A 154 0.41 -26.07 -10.17
CA GLY A 154 -0.66 -25.08 -10.12
C GLY A 154 -0.24 -23.79 -9.42
N VAL A 155 -0.96 -22.70 -9.71
CA VAL A 155 -0.84 -21.44 -8.98
C VAL A 155 -1.80 -21.46 -7.79
N GLY A 156 -1.28 -21.23 -6.59
CA GLY A 156 -2.10 -21.15 -5.38
C GLY A 156 -1.26 -21.05 -4.12
N TRP A 157 -1.88 -20.59 -3.03
CA TRP A 157 -1.20 -20.40 -1.75
C TRP A 157 -0.70 -21.69 -1.10
N ASP A 158 -1.35 -22.83 -1.40
CA ASP A 158 -0.86 -24.15 -0.97
C ASP A 158 0.36 -24.64 -1.79
N HIS A 159 0.73 -23.94 -2.87
CA HIS A 159 1.88 -24.25 -3.74
C HIS A 159 3.09 -23.35 -3.51
N VAL A 160 3.03 -22.45 -2.52
CA VAL A 160 4.14 -21.60 -2.12
C VAL A 160 4.43 -21.73 -0.62
N GLU A 161 5.66 -21.43 -0.23
CA GLU A 161 6.11 -21.43 1.16
C GLU A 161 7.22 -20.38 1.33
N VAL A 162 7.44 -19.90 2.55
CA VAL A 162 8.56 -19.00 2.85
C VAL A 162 9.73 -19.83 3.36
N ARG A 163 10.86 -19.69 2.65
CA ARG A 163 12.16 -20.06 3.19
C ARG A 163 12.71 -18.86 3.97
N VAL A 164 12.83 -19.01 5.28
CA VAL A 164 13.44 -18.00 6.16
C VAL A 164 14.95 -17.95 5.94
N ASP A 165 15.55 -16.78 6.07
CA ASP A 165 17.02 -16.61 6.00
C ASP A 165 17.68 -16.92 7.35
N GLN A 166 17.28 -18.05 7.92
CA GLN A 166 17.80 -18.58 9.18
C GLN A 166 18.09 -20.07 9.01
N ARG A 167 18.98 -20.60 9.85
CA ARG A 167 19.25 -22.04 9.89
C ARG A 167 18.09 -22.73 10.60
N ALA A 168 17.09 -23.14 9.83
CA ALA A 168 15.96 -23.93 10.30
C ALA A 168 15.78 -25.15 9.39
N HIS A 169 15.72 -26.33 9.99
CA HIS A 169 15.54 -27.60 9.30
C HIS A 169 14.27 -28.33 9.76
N SER A 170 13.65 -27.86 10.84
CA SER A 170 12.43 -28.43 11.41
C SER A 170 11.46 -27.36 11.89
N ALA A 171 10.23 -27.78 12.18
CA ALA A 171 9.25 -26.92 12.85
C ALA A 171 9.70 -26.52 14.27
N GLU A 172 10.51 -27.33 14.93
CA GLU A 172 11.07 -27.03 16.26
C GLU A 172 12.11 -25.90 16.19
N ASP A 173 13.00 -25.93 15.19
CA ASP A 173 13.96 -24.85 14.96
C ASP A 173 13.26 -23.52 14.73
N LEU A 174 12.17 -23.52 13.95
CA LEU A 174 11.35 -22.32 13.71
C LEU A 174 10.75 -21.78 15.01
N ARG A 175 10.21 -22.64 15.88
CA ARG A 175 9.68 -22.22 17.19
C ARG A 175 10.78 -21.70 18.10
N ALA A 176 11.96 -22.32 18.10
CA ALA A 176 13.11 -21.85 18.87
C ALA A 176 13.60 -20.47 18.39
N LEU A 177 13.47 -20.19 17.09
CA LEU A 177 13.72 -18.86 16.53
C LEU A 177 12.62 -17.84 16.87
N GLY A 178 11.47 -18.27 17.40
CA GLY A 178 10.36 -17.40 17.80
C GLY A 178 9.26 -17.26 16.75
N PHE A 179 9.30 -18.03 15.65
CA PHE A 179 8.21 -18.01 14.67
C PHE A 179 6.97 -18.72 15.22
N GLN A 180 5.80 -18.16 14.92
CA GLN A 180 4.50 -18.66 15.33
C GLN A 180 3.46 -18.56 14.20
N VAL A 181 2.35 -19.28 14.36
CA VAL A 181 1.17 -19.10 13.51
C VAL A 181 0.55 -17.75 13.83
N GLY A 182 0.25 -16.95 12.81
CA GLY A 182 -0.25 -15.58 12.96
C GLY A 182 0.81 -14.50 12.73
N ASP A 183 2.09 -14.85 12.67
CA ASP A 183 3.15 -13.90 12.35
C ASP A 183 2.89 -13.21 11.00
N SER A 184 3.10 -11.90 10.98
CA SER A 184 2.88 -11.07 9.80
C SER A 184 4.07 -11.19 8.85
N VAL A 185 3.79 -11.40 7.56
CA VAL A 185 4.79 -11.55 6.50
C VAL A 185 4.52 -10.49 5.45
N ALA A 186 5.33 -9.43 5.46
CA ALA A 186 5.21 -8.34 4.50
C ALA A 186 6.12 -8.57 3.29
N LEU A 187 5.59 -8.36 2.09
CA LEU A 187 6.37 -8.36 0.85
C LEU A 187 7.24 -7.09 0.80
N VAL A 188 8.53 -7.25 0.51
CA VAL A 188 9.46 -6.12 0.37
C VAL A 188 9.11 -5.32 -0.88
N ALA A 189 8.87 -4.02 -0.72
CA ALA A 189 8.34 -3.16 -1.77
C ALA A 189 9.37 -2.72 -2.82
N SER A 190 10.64 -2.57 -2.40
CA SER A 190 11.78 -2.15 -3.22
C SER A 190 11.49 -0.94 -4.13
N PRO A 191 11.13 0.23 -3.57
CA PRO A 191 10.81 1.40 -4.38
C PRO A 191 12.04 1.93 -5.12
N GLU A 192 11.86 2.21 -6.40
CA GLU A 192 12.84 2.79 -7.32
C GLU A 192 12.26 4.02 -8.01
N ILE A 193 13.07 5.07 -8.18
CA ILE A 193 12.73 6.21 -9.03
C ILE A 193 13.64 6.15 -10.26
N THR A 194 13.02 6.06 -11.42
CA THR A 194 13.72 6.00 -12.72
C THR A 194 14.13 7.40 -13.20
N ASP A 195 15.11 7.46 -14.11
CA ASP A 195 15.54 8.72 -14.75
C ASP A 195 14.40 9.43 -15.51
N ALA A 196 13.41 8.67 -15.99
CA ALA A 196 12.23 9.21 -16.65
C ALA A 196 11.16 9.75 -15.68
N GLY A 197 11.43 9.71 -14.37
CA GLY A 197 10.56 10.24 -13.32
C GLY A 197 9.50 9.27 -12.79
N PHE A 198 9.50 8.01 -13.22
CA PHE A 198 8.58 6.99 -12.70
C PHE A 198 9.03 6.48 -11.34
N LEU A 199 8.06 6.27 -10.43
CA LEU A 199 8.25 5.50 -9.21
C LEU A 199 7.71 4.09 -9.43
N VAL A 200 8.58 3.09 -9.31
CA VAL A 200 8.26 1.66 -9.46
C VAL A 200 8.38 0.99 -8.10
N SER A 201 7.30 0.38 -7.62
CA SER A 201 7.28 -0.28 -6.31
C SER A 201 6.06 -1.19 -6.19
N ARG A 202 6.15 -2.23 -5.34
CA ARG A 202 4.92 -2.82 -4.77
C ARG A 202 4.27 -1.81 -3.83
N HIS A 203 2.98 -2.01 -3.54
CA HIS A 203 2.25 -1.26 -2.51
C HIS A 203 2.14 0.24 -2.80
N LEU A 204 2.17 0.62 -4.08
CA LEU A 204 1.70 1.94 -4.52
C LEU A 204 0.23 2.13 -4.19
N ASP A 205 -0.50 1.02 -4.27
CA ASP A 205 -1.87 0.94 -3.82
C ASP A 205 -1.98 1.25 -2.31
N GLY A 206 -2.94 2.13 -2.02
CA GLY A 206 -3.08 2.96 -0.84
C GLY A 206 -2.08 4.10 -0.73
N LYS A 207 -0.79 3.79 -0.64
CA LYS A 207 0.24 4.73 -0.17
C LYS A 207 0.45 5.93 -1.08
N ALA A 208 0.31 5.76 -2.40
CA ALA A 208 0.36 6.87 -3.34
C ALA A 208 -0.78 7.87 -3.11
N GLY A 209 -1.97 7.35 -2.78
CA GLY A 209 -3.13 8.16 -2.42
C GLY A 209 -2.89 8.97 -1.15
N VAL A 210 -2.35 8.33 -0.10
CA VAL A 210 -2.00 8.99 1.16
C VAL A 210 -0.99 10.13 0.94
N ALA A 211 0.09 9.86 0.20
CA ALA A 211 1.10 10.87 -0.09
C ALA A 211 0.52 12.06 -0.89
N ALA A 212 -0.33 11.78 -1.89
CA ALA A 212 -0.99 12.83 -2.68
C ALA A 212 -1.96 13.67 -1.84
N ALA A 213 -2.75 13.03 -0.97
CA ALA A 213 -3.70 13.73 -0.10
C ALA A 213 -2.99 14.60 0.94
N LEU A 214 -1.91 14.10 1.55
CA LEU A 214 -1.10 14.87 2.49
C LEU A 214 -0.36 16.02 1.80
N ALA A 215 0.12 15.85 0.57
CA ALA A 215 0.74 16.92 -0.19
C ALA A 215 -0.26 18.03 -0.54
N ALA A 216 -1.50 17.66 -0.86
CA ALA A 216 -2.58 18.63 -1.06
C ALA A 216 -2.94 19.37 0.24
N ALA A 217 -3.05 18.65 1.37
CA ALA A 217 -3.30 19.25 2.68
C ALA A 217 -2.17 20.20 3.09
N LYS A 218 -0.91 19.79 2.89
CA LYS A 218 0.27 20.64 3.11
C LYS A 218 0.22 21.93 2.29
N ALA A 219 -0.13 21.85 1.01
CA ALA A 219 -0.25 23.04 0.16
C ALA A 219 -1.35 24.00 0.62
N ILE A 220 -2.45 23.49 1.19
CA ILE A 220 -3.51 24.29 1.80
C ILE A 220 -3.00 24.99 3.06
N VAL A 221 -2.32 24.25 3.96
CA VAL A 221 -1.79 24.79 5.22
C VAL A 221 -0.69 25.82 4.97
N ASP A 222 0.31 25.50 4.15
CA ASP A 222 1.41 26.41 3.81
C ASP A 222 0.90 27.67 3.09
N GLY A 223 -0.13 27.52 2.26
CA GLY A 223 -0.77 28.63 1.55
C GLY A 223 -1.71 29.47 2.42
N GLY A 224 -1.99 29.05 3.66
CA GLY A 224 -2.97 29.69 4.54
C GLY A 224 -4.37 29.73 3.94
N VAL A 225 -4.70 28.78 3.06
CA VAL A 225 -6.00 28.74 2.37
C VAL A 225 -7.03 28.14 3.31
N VAL A 226 -8.17 28.82 3.45
CA VAL A 226 -9.34 28.29 4.16
C VAL A 226 -10.31 27.72 3.13
N PRO A 227 -10.52 26.39 3.09
CA PRO A 227 -11.55 25.78 2.26
C PRO A 227 -12.95 26.37 2.52
N GLN A 228 -13.82 26.34 1.50
CA GLN A 228 -15.21 26.80 1.66
C GLN A 228 -15.99 26.00 2.71
N HIS A 229 -15.72 24.70 2.81
CA HIS A 229 -16.35 23.77 3.75
C HIS A 229 -15.25 23.08 4.55
N LYS A 230 -15.56 22.71 5.80
CA LYS A 230 -14.65 21.87 6.57
C LYS A 230 -14.37 20.59 5.78
N ALA A 231 -13.10 20.20 5.73
CA ALA A 231 -12.65 19.03 4.99
C ALA A 231 -11.93 18.07 5.93
N ASN A 232 -12.37 16.81 5.92
CA ASN A 232 -11.78 15.74 6.69
C ASN A 232 -10.89 14.90 5.78
N LEU A 233 -9.69 14.56 6.24
CA LEU A 233 -8.83 13.57 5.59
C LEU A 233 -8.80 12.32 6.48
N LEU A 234 -9.45 11.25 6.02
CA LEU A 234 -9.49 9.96 6.70
C LEU A 234 -8.44 9.02 6.10
N VAL A 235 -7.54 8.53 6.95
CA VAL A 235 -6.55 7.49 6.61
C VAL A 235 -6.95 6.18 7.26
N THR A 236 -7.37 5.21 6.45
CA THR A 236 -7.85 3.89 6.89
C THR A 236 -6.73 2.84 6.89
N ILE A 237 -7.00 1.69 7.54
CA ILE A 237 -6.00 0.65 7.85
C ILE A 237 -6.43 -0.79 7.49
N ALA A 238 -7.54 -0.95 6.77
CA ALA A 238 -8.14 -2.26 6.53
C ALA A 238 -8.95 -2.34 5.22
N GLU A 239 -8.61 -1.50 4.24
CA GLU A 239 -9.28 -1.48 2.93
C GLU A 239 -9.12 -2.84 2.23
N GLU A 240 -7.91 -3.37 2.23
CA GLU A 240 -7.49 -4.56 1.47
C GLU A 240 -8.22 -5.84 1.93
N VAL A 241 -8.78 -5.81 3.15
CA VAL A 241 -9.56 -6.89 3.75
C VAL A 241 -11.06 -6.58 3.81
N GLY A 242 -11.51 -5.56 3.07
CA GLY A 242 -12.91 -5.23 2.83
C GLY A 242 -13.59 -4.40 3.92
N HIS A 243 -12.84 -3.68 4.77
CA HIS A 243 -13.46 -2.75 5.72
C HIS A 243 -13.72 -1.40 5.04
N GLY A 244 -14.99 -0.99 5.04
CA GLY A 244 -15.46 0.20 4.31
C GLY A 244 -14.85 1.52 4.78
N ALA A 245 -14.77 2.44 3.82
CA ALA A 245 -14.08 3.72 3.86
C ALA A 245 -14.76 4.83 4.69
N SER A 246 -15.91 4.60 5.33
CA SER A 246 -16.69 5.66 6.00
C SER A 246 -16.67 5.59 7.54
N HIS A 247 -16.09 4.54 8.12
CA HIS A 247 -16.12 4.36 9.57
C HIS A 247 -15.15 5.35 10.25
N GLY A 248 -15.70 6.41 10.84
CA GLY A 248 -14.93 7.49 11.47
C GLY A 248 -15.29 8.88 10.94
N LEU A 249 -16.07 8.98 9.87
CA LEU A 249 -16.63 10.24 9.40
C LEU A 249 -17.91 10.59 10.16
N GLY A 250 -18.11 11.88 10.42
CA GLY A 250 -19.34 12.40 11.04
C GLY A 250 -20.52 12.41 10.07
N ASP A 251 -21.74 12.49 10.62
CA ASP A 251 -22.99 12.51 9.86
C ASP A 251 -23.13 13.76 8.97
N ASP A 252 -22.36 14.82 9.26
CA ASP A 252 -22.37 16.09 8.52
C ASP A 252 -21.57 16.03 7.20
N VAL A 253 -20.89 14.92 6.90
CA VAL A 253 -20.16 14.74 5.63
C VAL A 253 -21.14 14.52 4.48
N ALA A 254 -21.29 15.53 3.62
CA ALA A 254 -22.19 15.49 2.47
C ALA A 254 -21.55 14.89 1.21
N GLU A 255 -20.23 15.03 1.05
CA GLU A 255 -19.48 14.54 -0.11
C GLU A 255 -18.21 13.83 0.34
N MET A 256 -17.98 12.62 -0.16
CA MET A 256 -16.79 11.81 0.13
C MET A 256 -16.11 11.37 -1.17
N VAL A 257 -14.80 11.58 -1.26
CA VAL A 257 -13.97 11.09 -2.37
C VAL A 257 -12.93 10.12 -1.83
N SER A 258 -12.94 8.88 -2.31
CA SER A 258 -11.86 7.93 -2.07
C SER A 258 -10.78 8.08 -3.14
N ILE A 259 -9.50 8.08 -2.73
CA ILE A 259 -8.36 8.05 -3.64
C ILE A 259 -7.71 6.68 -3.54
N ASP A 260 -7.68 6.00 -4.68
CA ASP A 260 -7.28 4.60 -4.78
C ASP A 260 -6.60 4.35 -6.13
N ASN A 261 -6.04 3.15 -6.34
CA ASN A 261 -5.40 2.79 -7.59
C ASN A 261 -6.40 2.71 -8.77
N ALA A 262 -5.90 2.98 -9.96
CA ALA A 262 -6.65 2.81 -11.18
C ALA A 262 -6.04 1.67 -12.00
N VAL A 263 -6.74 0.54 -12.04
CA VAL A 263 -6.34 -0.59 -12.89
C VAL A 263 -6.50 -0.23 -14.37
N CYS A 264 -5.40 -0.32 -15.11
CA CYS A 264 -5.37 -0.18 -16.57
C CYS A 264 -5.39 -1.58 -17.21
N ALA A 265 -6.47 -1.88 -17.95
CA ALA A 265 -6.63 -3.16 -18.65
C ALA A 265 -7.47 -2.98 -19.92
N PRO A 266 -7.34 -3.87 -20.93
CA PRO A 266 -8.19 -3.85 -22.10
C PRO A 266 -9.68 -3.84 -21.74
N GLY A 267 -10.46 -2.95 -22.36
CA GLY A 267 -11.88 -2.75 -22.06
C GLY A 267 -12.16 -1.78 -20.89
N GLN A 268 -11.13 -1.33 -20.18
CA GLN A 268 -11.24 -0.26 -19.19
C GLN A 268 -10.83 1.07 -19.82
N HIS A 269 -11.63 2.12 -19.61
CA HIS A 269 -11.26 3.50 -19.96
C HIS A 269 -10.44 4.15 -18.83
N SER A 270 -9.34 3.52 -18.44
CA SER A 270 -8.34 4.06 -17.50
C SER A 270 -7.13 4.57 -18.26
N ILE A 271 -6.42 5.56 -17.71
CA ILE A 271 -5.19 6.10 -18.30
C ILE A 271 -4.04 6.07 -17.30
N GLU A 272 -2.83 5.89 -17.81
CA GLU A 272 -1.60 5.78 -17.00
C GLU A 272 -0.95 7.13 -16.68
N HIS A 273 -1.29 8.18 -17.45
CA HIS A 273 -0.69 9.53 -17.34
C HIS A 273 -1.72 10.60 -16.92
N GLY A 274 -2.66 10.23 -16.06
CA GLY A 274 -3.70 11.13 -15.58
C GLY A 274 -4.57 10.49 -14.51
N VAL A 275 -5.65 11.16 -14.15
CA VAL A 275 -6.58 10.69 -13.11
C VAL A 275 -7.73 9.93 -13.76
N THR A 276 -8.07 8.76 -13.22
CA THR A 276 -9.25 8.01 -13.66
C THR A 276 -10.37 8.22 -12.65
N ILE A 277 -11.51 8.76 -13.10
CA ILE A 277 -12.72 8.88 -12.28
C ILE A 277 -13.61 7.66 -12.57
N PRO A 278 -13.80 6.75 -11.61
CA PRO A 278 -14.66 5.61 -11.81
C PRO A 278 -16.13 6.04 -11.76
N MET A 279 -16.96 5.48 -12.64
CA MET A 279 -18.41 5.70 -12.68
C MET A 279 -19.16 4.64 -11.87
N ALA A 280 -18.55 3.47 -11.67
CA ALA A 280 -19.09 2.35 -10.90
C ALA A 280 -17.97 1.37 -10.55
N ASP A 281 -18.21 0.54 -9.53
CA ASP A 281 -17.39 -0.63 -9.17
C ASP A 281 -18.25 -1.91 -9.08
N MET A 282 -17.74 -2.96 -8.42
CA MET A 282 -18.48 -4.21 -8.23
C MET A 282 -19.69 -4.08 -7.30
N THR A 283 -19.73 -3.05 -6.47
CA THR A 283 -20.80 -2.79 -5.49
C THR A 283 -21.92 -1.93 -6.07
N GLY A 284 -21.61 -1.06 -7.05
CA GLY A 284 -22.62 -0.27 -7.74
C GLY A 284 -22.11 1.00 -8.41
N PRO A 285 -23.01 1.83 -8.93
CA PRO A 285 -22.66 3.15 -9.46
C PRO A 285 -22.27 4.12 -8.33
N PHE A 286 -21.30 4.98 -8.61
CA PHE A 286 -20.98 6.12 -7.75
C PHE A 286 -21.97 7.27 -7.97
N ASP A 287 -21.93 8.26 -7.07
CA ASP A 287 -22.81 9.42 -7.16
C ASP A 287 -22.68 10.15 -8.51
N TYR A 288 -23.83 10.36 -9.16
CA TYR A 288 -23.89 10.93 -10.50
C TYR A 288 -23.40 12.38 -10.53
N HIS A 289 -23.75 13.20 -9.53
CA HIS A 289 -23.45 14.62 -9.53
C HIS A 289 -21.98 14.87 -9.20
N LEU A 290 -21.45 14.17 -8.21
CA LEU A 290 -20.06 14.26 -7.75
C LEU A 290 -19.09 13.80 -8.84
N THR A 291 -19.33 12.64 -9.47
CA THR A 291 -18.46 12.16 -10.56
C THR A 291 -18.40 13.14 -11.73
N ARG A 292 -19.53 13.73 -12.13
CA ARG A 292 -19.58 14.75 -13.19
C ARG A 292 -18.92 16.06 -12.78
N ARG A 293 -19.02 16.45 -11.50
CA ARG A 293 -18.32 17.61 -10.94
C ARG A 293 -16.81 17.42 -10.98
N LEU A 294 -16.29 16.26 -10.57
CA LEU A 294 -14.85 15.94 -10.65
C LEU A 294 -14.34 15.98 -12.09
N LEU A 295 -15.10 15.42 -13.04
CA LEU A 295 -14.76 15.50 -14.46
C LEU A 295 -14.73 16.94 -14.99
N ARG A 296 -15.66 17.82 -14.54
CA ARG A 296 -15.63 19.26 -14.88
C ARG A 296 -14.39 19.94 -14.30
N LEU A 297 -14.07 19.70 -13.03
CA LEU A 297 -12.87 20.25 -12.39
C LEU A 297 -11.60 19.84 -13.14
N CYS A 298 -11.49 18.58 -13.56
CA CYS A 298 -10.34 18.15 -14.35
C CYS A 298 -10.25 18.87 -15.71
N ARG A 299 -11.38 19.10 -16.40
CA ARG A 299 -11.40 19.87 -17.66
C ARG A 299 -10.98 21.32 -17.44
N ASN A 300 -11.55 21.99 -16.43
CA ASN A 300 -11.27 23.39 -16.14
C ASN A 300 -9.81 23.61 -15.75
N ALA A 301 -9.25 22.70 -14.95
CA ALA A 301 -7.86 22.76 -14.50
C ALA A 301 -6.84 22.20 -15.52
N GLY A 302 -7.30 21.71 -16.69
CA GLY A 302 -6.41 21.09 -17.69
C GLY A 302 -5.73 19.81 -17.21
N ILE A 303 -6.32 19.09 -16.26
CA ILE A 303 -5.80 17.82 -15.72
C ILE A 303 -6.19 16.68 -16.68
N PRO A 304 -5.22 15.92 -17.23
CA PRO A 304 -5.51 14.74 -18.01
C PRO A 304 -6.34 13.74 -17.21
N HIS A 305 -7.49 13.32 -17.74
CA HIS A 305 -8.41 12.44 -17.03
C HIS A 305 -9.16 11.50 -17.97
N ALA A 306 -9.67 10.41 -17.40
CA ALA A 306 -10.56 9.47 -18.07
C ALA A 306 -11.76 9.11 -17.17
N SER A 307 -12.86 8.68 -17.79
CA SER A 307 -14.02 8.14 -17.08
C SER A 307 -14.09 6.63 -17.30
N ARG A 308 -13.99 5.86 -16.23
CA ARG A 308 -13.99 4.38 -16.29
C ARG A 308 -15.36 3.83 -15.90
N HIS A 309 -15.89 2.91 -16.70
CA HIS A 309 -16.89 1.96 -16.24
C HIS A 309 -16.17 0.62 -16.00
N LEU A 310 -16.31 0.02 -14.82
CA LEU A 310 -15.69 -1.27 -14.54
C LEU A 310 -16.32 -2.35 -15.45
N GLN A 311 -15.65 -2.66 -16.58
CA GLN A 311 -16.08 -3.75 -17.44
C GLN A 311 -15.72 -5.09 -16.77
N VAL A 312 -16.72 -5.81 -16.28
CA VAL A 312 -16.54 -7.13 -15.68
C VAL A 312 -16.27 -8.15 -16.78
N VAL A 313 -15.09 -8.78 -16.78
CA VAL A 313 -14.96 -10.13 -17.34
C VAL A 313 -15.50 -11.07 -16.27
N PRO A 314 -16.65 -11.73 -16.48
CA PRO A 314 -17.17 -12.64 -15.47
C PRO A 314 -16.16 -13.77 -15.29
N LEU A 315 -15.52 -13.82 -14.12
CA LEU A 315 -14.83 -15.01 -13.66
C LEU A 315 -15.86 -16.14 -13.68
N ARG A 316 -15.77 -17.02 -14.69
CA ARG A 316 -16.56 -18.25 -14.72
C ARG A 316 -16.07 -19.12 -13.56
N CYS A 317 -16.66 -18.90 -12.38
CA CYS A 317 -16.64 -19.89 -11.33
C CYS A 317 -17.16 -21.19 -11.94
N GLY A 318 -16.30 -22.22 -11.93
CA GLY A 318 -16.53 -23.47 -12.63
C GLY A 318 -17.94 -24.01 -12.35
N ARG A 319 -18.70 -24.25 -13.40
CA ARG A 319 -20.01 -24.90 -13.33
C ARG A 319 -19.86 -26.21 -12.55
N ARG A 320 -20.38 -26.27 -11.32
CA ARG A 320 -20.71 -27.57 -10.70
C ARG A 320 -21.76 -28.26 -11.59
N PRO A 321 -21.66 -29.58 -11.85
CA PRO A 321 -22.66 -30.30 -12.62
C PRO A 321 -24.01 -30.18 -11.92
N ARG A 322 -25.04 -29.77 -12.66
CA ARG A 322 -26.43 -29.65 -12.17
C ARG A 322 -26.92 -31.03 -11.71
N GLY A 323 -27.00 -31.22 -10.40
CA GLY A 323 -27.76 -32.29 -9.76
C GLY A 323 -29.27 -31.98 -9.75
N ARG A 324 -30.06 -33.04 -9.82
CA ARG A 324 -31.51 -33.10 -10.10
C ARG A 324 -32.40 -32.20 -9.22
N ARG A 325 -33.47 -31.70 -9.83
CA ARG A 325 -34.61 -30.97 -9.23
C ARG A 325 -35.25 -31.77 -8.07
N ARG A 326 -35.63 -31.07 -6.99
CA ARG A 326 -36.75 -31.44 -6.09
C ARG A 326 -37.56 -30.19 -5.72
N HIS A 327 -38.88 -30.38 -5.63
CA HIS A 327 -39.93 -29.39 -5.35
C HIS A 327 -39.98 -28.95 -3.87
N PRO A 328 -40.74 -27.88 -3.53
CA PRO A 328 -40.55 -27.09 -2.31
C PRO A 328 -41.42 -27.56 -1.14
N GLY A 329 -40.96 -27.30 0.08
CA GLY A 329 -41.79 -27.36 1.28
C GLY A 329 -40.99 -27.19 2.57
N GLY A 330 -41.46 -26.29 3.45
CA GLY A 330 -41.32 -26.41 4.91
C GLY A 330 -40.15 -25.68 5.57
N ALA A 331 -40.48 -24.72 6.42
CA ALA A 331 -39.61 -24.13 7.43
C ALA A 331 -39.20 -25.14 8.50
N ASP A 332 -37.97 -25.06 9.04
CA ASP A 332 -37.71 -24.89 10.48
C ASP A 332 -36.21 -24.85 10.85
N ARG A 333 -35.91 -23.95 11.79
CA ARG A 333 -34.94 -23.95 12.92
C ARG A 333 -33.50 -24.49 12.81
N LEU A 334 -32.60 -23.62 13.30
CA LEU A 334 -31.26 -23.85 13.84
C LEU A 334 -31.10 -25.13 14.69
N ARG A 335 -29.98 -25.84 14.47
CA ARG A 335 -29.03 -26.25 15.54
C ARG A 335 -27.74 -26.83 14.97
N ALA A 336 -26.63 -26.44 15.60
CA ALA A 336 -25.28 -26.93 15.37
C ALA A 336 -25.04 -28.31 16.02
N ARG A 337 -24.22 -29.19 15.38
CA ARG A 337 -23.03 -29.86 15.97
C ARG A 337 -22.43 -30.99 15.09
N ARG A 338 -21.09 -30.99 15.06
CA ARG A 338 -20.09 -32.10 15.00
C ARG A 338 -19.83 -32.90 13.70
N GLN A 339 -18.66 -32.63 13.10
CA GLN A 339 -17.44 -33.48 12.91
C GLN A 339 -17.53 -34.89 12.23
N PRO A 340 -16.39 -35.49 11.80
CA PRO A 340 -16.01 -35.69 10.39
C PRO A 340 -16.10 -37.15 9.90
N ARG A 341 -15.94 -37.39 8.59
CA ARG A 341 -15.67 -38.74 8.05
C ARG A 341 -14.54 -38.75 7.02
N LEU A 342 -13.63 -39.69 7.26
CA LEU A 342 -12.58 -40.21 6.38
C LEU A 342 -13.16 -41.00 5.20
N GLY A 343 -12.39 -41.09 4.11
CA GLY A 343 -12.20 -42.36 3.41
C GLY A 343 -12.43 -42.41 1.88
N ALA A 344 -11.32 -42.64 1.18
CA ALA A 344 -11.13 -43.60 0.08
C ALA A 344 -11.41 -43.23 -1.40
N HIS A 345 -10.30 -43.20 -2.14
CA HIS A 345 -9.97 -43.89 -3.41
C HIS A 345 -10.92 -43.92 -4.61
N GLY A 346 -10.34 -43.61 -5.80
CA GLY A 346 -10.84 -44.08 -7.09
C GLY A 346 -10.15 -43.43 -8.29
N ALA A 347 -9.20 -44.15 -8.90
CA ALA A 347 -8.50 -43.78 -10.14
C ALA A 347 -9.40 -43.79 -11.38
N GLY A 348 -9.05 -43.03 -12.41
CA GLY A 348 -9.69 -43.12 -13.74
C GLY A 348 -9.16 -42.11 -14.76
N LEU A 349 -8.38 -42.61 -15.72
CA LEU A 349 -7.67 -41.91 -16.79
C LEU A 349 -8.58 -41.24 -17.84
N GLY A 350 -8.21 -40.00 -18.22
CA GLY A 350 -8.02 -39.56 -19.60
C GLY A 350 -9.24 -39.31 -20.50
N ARG A 351 -9.45 -38.02 -20.86
CA ARG A 351 -9.33 -37.56 -22.27
C ARG A 351 -9.41 -36.03 -22.38
N ARG A 352 -8.48 -35.53 -23.21
CA ARG A 352 -8.12 -34.14 -23.55
C ARG A 352 -9.31 -33.24 -23.93
N ARG A 353 -9.32 -32.03 -23.36
CA ARG A 353 -9.71 -30.79 -24.06
C ARG A 353 -8.87 -29.63 -23.53
N ARG A 354 -8.08 -29.02 -24.41
CA ARG A 354 -7.46 -27.70 -24.19
C ARG A 354 -8.57 -26.65 -24.09
N PRO A 355 -8.45 -25.67 -23.17
CA PRO A 355 -8.92 -24.33 -23.48
C PRO A 355 -7.76 -23.32 -23.43
N ALA A 356 -7.91 -22.33 -24.29
CA ALA A 356 -6.99 -21.22 -24.51
C ALA A 356 -6.72 -20.44 -23.21
N ALA A 357 -5.48 -19.99 -23.11
CA ALA A 357 -5.02 -19.07 -22.09
C ALA A 357 -5.58 -17.68 -22.38
N ASP A 358 -6.56 -17.26 -21.60
CA ASP A 358 -6.89 -15.83 -21.42
C ASP A 358 -6.54 -15.49 -19.97
N HIS A 359 -5.30 -15.06 -19.77
CA HIS A 359 -4.80 -14.54 -18.50
C HIS A 359 -4.65 -13.02 -18.60
N LEU A 360 -5.58 -12.30 -17.99
CA LEU A 360 -5.39 -10.89 -17.61
C LEU A 360 -5.67 -10.80 -16.13
N ALA A 361 -4.60 -10.85 -15.34
CA ALA A 361 -4.61 -10.57 -13.92
C ALA A 361 -4.09 -9.15 -13.73
N ALA A 362 -4.99 -8.27 -13.30
CA ALA A 362 -4.66 -6.98 -12.73
C ALA A 362 -3.99 -7.21 -11.38
N ASP A 363 -2.66 -7.11 -11.33
CA ASP A 363 -1.91 -7.00 -10.07
C ASP A 363 -0.44 -6.58 -10.26
N ALA A 364 -0.13 -6.00 -11.40
CA ALA A 364 1.03 -5.12 -11.55
C ALA A 364 0.49 -3.71 -11.72
N ALA A 365 -0.03 -3.12 -10.65
CA ALA A 365 -0.38 -1.71 -10.66
C ALA A 365 0.91 -0.89 -10.58
N ASP A 366 1.59 -0.73 -11.73
CA ASP A 366 2.51 0.37 -11.96
C ASP A 366 1.67 1.66 -11.95
N VAL A 367 1.47 2.26 -10.78
CA VAL A 367 0.86 3.58 -10.65
C VAL A 367 1.94 4.64 -10.86
N ARG A 368 1.79 5.41 -11.93
CA ARG A 368 2.82 6.29 -12.49
C ARG A 368 2.55 7.74 -12.14
N LEU A 369 3.56 8.44 -11.65
CA LEU A 369 3.60 9.91 -11.58
C LEU A 369 4.59 10.39 -12.64
N VAL A 370 4.14 11.18 -13.62
CA VAL A 370 5.03 11.80 -14.61
C VAL A 370 5.04 13.31 -14.42
N GLY A 371 6.25 13.86 -14.24
CA GLY A 371 6.52 15.29 -14.39
C GLY A 371 7.17 15.56 -15.74
N ARG A 372 6.61 16.49 -16.53
CA ARG A 372 7.35 17.11 -17.64
C ARG A 372 8.36 18.07 -17.04
N HIS A 373 9.65 17.83 -17.25
CA HIS A 373 10.67 18.89 -17.12
C HIS A 373 10.73 19.65 -18.46
N PRO A 374 10.71 20.99 -18.48
CA PRO A 374 11.02 21.74 -19.69
C PRO A 374 12.49 21.50 -20.07
N ALA A 375 12.71 21.06 -21.30
CA ALA A 375 14.03 20.84 -21.86
C ALA A 375 14.87 22.13 -21.77
N ARG A 376 16.01 22.06 -21.08
CA ARG A 376 17.11 23.01 -21.28
C ARG A 376 17.99 22.48 -22.41
N ALA A 377 18.22 23.33 -23.40
CA ALA A 377 19.19 23.08 -24.47
C ALA A 377 20.61 22.91 -23.88
N PRO A 378 21.46 22.03 -24.44
CA PRO A 378 22.84 21.92 -23.97
C PRO A 378 23.68 23.06 -24.56
N GLU A 379 24.12 23.98 -23.71
CA GLU A 379 25.26 24.84 -24.02
C GLU A 379 26.56 24.03 -23.87
N GLY A 380 27.43 24.16 -24.87
CA GLY A 380 28.59 23.31 -25.07
C GLY A 380 29.69 23.49 -24.03
N VAL A 381 30.32 22.37 -23.68
CA VAL A 381 31.60 22.32 -22.97
C VAL A 381 32.63 21.69 -23.90
N PRO A 382 33.81 22.31 -24.12
CA PRO A 382 34.81 21.75 -25.01
C PRO A 382 35.55 20.57 -24.36
N LEU A 383 35.87 19.59 -25.21
CA LEU A 383 36.68 18.42 -24.95
C LEU A 383 38.10 18.78 -24.47
N LEU A 384 38.56 18.14 -23.39
CA LEU A 384 39.97 17.90 -23.14
C LEU A 384 40.16 16.49 -22.55
N GLY A 385 40.93 15.68 -23.27
CA GLY A 385 41.28 14.30 -22.94
C GLY A 385 42.40 14.16 -21.89
N PRO A 386 42.88 12.92 -21.65
CA PRO A 386 43.39 12.49 -20.36
C PRO A 386 44.92 12.53 -20.23
N ALA A 387 45.40 12.75 -19.00
CA ALA A 387 46.74 12.42 -18.51
C ALA A 387 46.60 12.35 -16.97
N GLY A 388 47.17 11.43 -16.19
CA GLY A 388 48.24 10.46 -16.36
C GLY A 388 48.79 10.24 -14.95
N ALA A 389 48.75 9.01 -14.44
CA ALA A 389 49.22 8.66 -13.11
C ALA A 389 50.76 8.63 -13.02
N ARG A 390 51.30 9.08 -11.88
CA ARG A 390 52.63 8.85 -11.23
C ARG A 390 52.76 9.96 -10.16
N GLY A 391 53.09 9.79 -8.88
CA GLY A 391 53.74 8.73 -8.11
C GLY A 391 54.80 9.40 -7.22
N GLY A 392 54.71 9.28 -5.88
CA GLY A 392 55.88 9.25 -5.02
C GLY A 392 56.09 10.32 -3.92
N VAL A 393 56.25 9.79 -2.69
CA VAL A 393 57.19 10.16 -1.61
C VAL A 393 56.78 11.23 -0.56
N GLY A 394 56.64 10.80 0.71
CA GLY A 394 56.53 11.65 1.92
C GLY A 394 57.92 12.03 2.50
N PRO A 395 58.15 12.08 3.83
CA PRO A 395 57.39 12.63 4.96
C PRO A 395 58.24 13.61 5.83
N VAL A 396 57.69 14.46 6.71
CA VAL A 396 58.44 15.06 7.85
C VAL A 396 57.53 15.34 9.08
N ALA A 397 58.13 15.15 10.25
CA ALA A 397 57.58 15.02 11.60
C ALA A 397 57.46 16.31 12.45
N SER A 398 56.80 16.13 13.62
CA SER A 398 57.11 16.73 14.95
C SER A 398 56.54 18.15 15.21
N ARG A 399 56.11 18.60 16.40
CA ARG A 399 56.41 18.36 17.85
C ARG A 399 55.26 19.01 18.70
N ARG A 400 54.75 18.37 19.76
CA ARG A 400 54.96 18.55 21.24
C ARG A 400 54.36 19.79 21.97
N GLY A 401 53.72 19.49 23.12
CA GLY A 401 53.57 20.32 24.35
C GLY A 401 52.14 20.28 24.94
N LEU A 402 51.74 19.52 25.99
CA LEU A 402 52.03 19.56 27.46
C LEU A 402 51.90 20.98 28.04
N SER A 403 51.20 21.31 29.16
CA SER A 403 50.90 20.62 30.43
C SER A 403 49.95 21.47 31.33
N ARG A 404 48.98 20.89 32.09
CA ARG A 404 48.87 20.66 33.57
C ARG A 404 48.52 21.84 34.53
N GLY A 405 47.58 21.53 35.46
CA GLY A 405 47.47 22.00 36.87
C GLY A 405 46.42 23.11 37.10
N GLY A 406 45.57 23.14 38.13
CA GLY A 406 45.34 22.35 39.35
C GLY A 406 44.06 22.86 40.08
N ALA A 407 43.54 22.06 41.01
CA ALA A 407 42.28 22.23 41.78
C ALA A 407 42.50 23.04 43.10
N PRO A 408 41.64 23.00 44.15
CA PRO A 408 40.16 23.07 44.29
C PRO A 408 39.70 24.07 45.40
N GLY A 409 38.39 24.22 45.65
CA GLY A 409 37.90 24.73 46.94
C GLY A 409 36.38 24.90 47.09
N GLY A 410 35.79 24.21 48.09
CA GLY A 410 34.64 24.72 48.87
C GLY A 410 33.23 24.15 48.61
N SER A 411 32.81 23.15 49.39
CA SER A 411 31.40 22.79 49.70
C SER A 411 30.87 23.63 50.90
N PRO A 412 29.73 23.34 51.58
CA PRO A 412 28.49 22.58 51.27
C PRO A 412 27.16 23.26 51.75
N VAL A 413 25.97 22.85 51.27
CA VAL A 413 24.67 22.76 52.03
C VAL A 413 23.72 21.81 51.24
N ALA A 414 23.43 20.56 51.69
CA ALA A 414 22.21 20.03 52.37
C ALA A 414 20.85 20.45 51.72
N CYS A 415 19.82 19.63 51.44
CA CYS A 415 19.16 18.43 52.01
C CYS A 415 18.38 17.70 50.86
N ARG A 416 18.27 16.35 50.80
CA ARG A 416 17.18 15.46 51.34
C ARG A 416 15.75 15.90 50.95
N ASP A 417 14.77 15.09 50.52
CA ASP A 417 14.47 13.64 50.43
C ASP A 417 13.41 13.48 49.30
N ASP A 418 13.44 12.45 48.46
CA ASP A 418 12.67 11.19 48.54
C ASP A 418 11.14 11.34 48.68
N HIS A 419 10.37 11.03 47.62
CA HIS A 419 9.46 9.86 47.63
C HIS A 419 8.61 9.73 46.36
N ARG A 420 8.60 8.49 45.86
CA ARG A 420 7.61 7.87 44.97
C ARG A 420 6.20 7.88 45.60
N ARG A 421 5.18 8.02 44.75
CA ARG A 421 4.11 7.02 44.59
C ARG A 421 3.60 7.03 43.16
#